data_AF-A0A1F9UKP1-F1
#
_entry.id   AF-A0A1F9UKP1-F1
#
_cell.length_a   1.000
_cell.length_b   1.000
_cell.length_c   1.000
_cell.angle_alpha   90.00
_cell.angle_beta   90.00
_cell.angle_gamma   90.00
#
_symmetry.space_group_name_H-M   'P 1'
#
loop_
_entity.id
_entity.type
_entity.pdbx_description
1 polymer ?
#
loop_
_entity_poly.entity_id
_entity_poly.type
_entity_poly.pdbx_seq_one_letter_code
_entity_poly.pdbx_strand_id
1 'polypeptide(L)'
;MNLGEGMASVTCKPFWTRASALLLTAALLGGCWGGPNLSPLEIVTVEPPPEFGPIGPPSGVATLERVSQTELSIFFSQYEDDSDIPADVLQRYLTDPAMMAAQTAMINDLIDHVQAGGAPLTPQELYQQALAHTDDPGTALILCHNVLKAMARGRSPIPWEKTSEQPLVYLFEGQEVNAAELPLHPDAATTGSRGQPSLFYRFFSPTALGRYDEGDWYHYFLEAATAYYGATGRADTGGPGLGFDYYHVVGGAVDDTINQMRDSGYEDTPAYRGWRWANALSFLEEAFYGTDFGGTQEEAGREARDHMRGAIFGLSLAGYEADWPWLVPRIGSASSTGVDVSEATYETLDPATVPEGGSP
;
A
#
# COMPACT_ATOMS: atom_id res chain seq x y z
N MET A 1 -18.71 63.26 7.40
CA MET A 1 -18.22 62.42 8.52
C MET A 1 -19.06 61.15 8.50
N ASN A 2 -18.48 60.07 8.02
CA ASN A 2 -19.11 58.76 7.88
C ASN A 2 -19.16 58.08 9.25
N LEU A 3 -20.33 57.54 9.62
CA LEU A 3 -20.47 56.53 10.66
C LEU A 3 -20.77 55.21 9.93
N GLY A 4 -19.73 54.41 9.74
CA GLY A 4 -19.80 53.08 9.14
C GLY A 4 -19.29 52.04 10.13
N GLU A 5 -20.12 51.02 10.32
CA GLU A 5 -19.76 49.61 10.46
C GLU A 5 -18.90 49.17 11.66
N GLY A 6 -19.58 48.56 12.62
CA GLY A 6 -19.01 47.56 13.52
C GLY A 6 -19.86 46.29 13.45
N MET A 7 -19.63 45.47 12.42
CA MET A 7 -20.08 44.07 12.40
C MET A 7 -18.85 43.17 12.59
N ALA A 8 -18.84 42.46 13.72
CA ALA A 8 -17.94 41.36 13.96
C ALA A 8 -18.12 40.31 12.87
N SER A 9 -17.07 40.04 12.10
CA SER A 9 -16.99 38.87 11.22
C SER A 9 -16.81 37.64 12.10
N VAL A 10 -17.92 36.94 12.39
CA VAL A 10 -17.88 35.54 12.80
C VAL A 10 -17.50 34.75 11.55
N THR A 11 -16.21 34.42 11.40
CA THR A 11 -15.77 33.42 10.44
C THR A 11 -16.14 32.05 11.00
N CYS A 12 -17.28 31.51 10.56
CA CYS A 12 -17.58 30.09 10.67
C CYS A 12 -16.52 29.32 9.87
N LYS A 13 -15.58 28.67 10.55
CA LYS A 13 -14.89 27.50 9.99
C LYS A 13 -15.90 26.35 9.95
N PRO A 14 -16.05 25.61 8.83
CA PRO A 14 -16.92 24.46 8.81
C PRO A 14 -16.37 23.40 9.77
N PHE A 15 -17.23 23.03 10.70
CA PHE A 15 -17.06 21.94 11.67
C PHE A 15 -16.98 20.61 10.92
N TRP A 16 -15.79 20.00 10.86
CA TRP A 16 -15.71 18.55 10.77
C TRP A 16 -16.23 17.99 12.10
N THR A 17 -17.34 17.26 12.05
CA THR A 17 -17.98 16.75 13.27
C THR A 17 -17.16 15.58 13.85
N ARG A 18 -17.28 15.36 15.17
CA ARG A 18 -16.67 14.19 15.85
C ARG A 18 -16.97 12.85 15.16
N ALA A 19 -18.07 12.75 14.41
CA ALA A 19 -18.41 11.57 13.61
C ALA A 19 -17.48 11.35 12.40
N SER A 20 -16.99 12.42 11.76
CA SER A 20 -16.07 12.33 10.63
C SER A 20 -14.66 11.94 11.07
N ALA A 21 -14.25 12.42 12.25
CA ALA A 21 -13.04 11.94 12.92
C ALA A 21 -13.14 10.46 13.29
N LEU A 22 -14.23 10.04 13.93
CA LEU A 22 -14.49 8.64 14.29
C LEU A 22 -14.57 7.71 13.06
N LEU A 23 -15.10 8.18 11.93
CA LEU A 23 -15.13 7.43 10.69
C LEU A 23 -13.78 7.40 9.99
N LEU A 24 -12.99 8.48 9.99
CA LEU A 24 -11.61 8.47 9.49
C LEU A 24 -10.72 7.56 10.35
N THR A 25 -10.92 7.59 11.67
CA THR A 25 -10.28 6.68 12.62
C THR A 25 -10.77 5.23 12.41
N ALA A 26 -12.06 4.94 12.29
CA ALA A 26 -12.53 3.58 12.00
C ALA A 26 -12.10 3.09 10.61
N ALA A 27 -12.06 3.99 9.63
CA ALA A 27 -11.68 3.70 8.26
C ALA A 27 -10.19 3.38 8.12
N LEU A 28 -9.33 4.16 8.80
CA LEU A 28 -7.90 3.92 8.79
C LEU A 28 -7.54 2.77 9.72
N LEU A 29 -8.07 2.72 10.96
CA LEU A 29 -7.78 1.67 11.94
C LEU A 29 -8.32 0.27 11.59
N GLY A 30 -9.36 0.17 10.75
CA GLY A 30 -9.98 -1.10 10.34
C GLY A 30 -9.32 -1.75 9.12
N GLY A 31 -8.55 -0.98 8.35
CA GLY A 31 -7.89 -1.44 7.13
C GLY A 31 -6.57 -2.16 7.35
N CYS A 32 -5.93 -2.54 6.22
CA CYS A 32 -4.76 -3.40 6.03
C CYS A 32 -3.50 -3.22 6.90
N TRP A 33 -3.57 -2.29 7.81
CA TRP A 33 -2.47 -1.57 8.42
C TRP A 33 -2.43 -1.85 9.92
N GLY A 34 -3.32 -2.74 10.43
CA GLY A 34 -3.23 -3.36 11.75
C GLY A 34 -2.40 -4.65 11.75
N GLY A 35 -1.41 -4.75 12.64
CA GLY A 35 -0.86 -6.06 13.04
C GLY A 35 -1.92 -6.94 13.73
N PRO A 36 -1.75 -8.28 13.78
CA PRO A 36 -2.81 -9.18 14.22
C PRO A 36 -3.16 -8.92 15.69
N ASN A 37 -4.40 -8.49 15.94
CA ASN A 37 -4.98 -8.58 17.28
C ASN A 37 -5.46 -10.01 17.48
N LEU A 38 -4.67 -10.79 18.21
CA LEU A 38 -4.98 -12.17 18.55
C LEU A 38 -6.18 -12.20 19.50
N SER A 39 -7.32 -12.60 18.97
CA SER A 39 -8.37 -13.29 19.73
C SER A 39 -8.79 -14.51 18.92
N PRO A 40 -8.93 -15.70 19.52
CA PRO A 40 -9.38 -16.88 18.80
C PRO A 40 -10.83 -16.64 18.37
N LEU A 41 -11.03 -16.41 17.07
CA LEU A 41 -12.36 -16.35 16.49
C LEU A 41 -12.98 -17.75 16.62
N GLU A 42 -14.11 -17.80 17.32
CA GLU A 42 -15.02 -18.93 17.29
C GLU A 42 -15.41 -19.19 15.84
N ILE A 43 -15.19 -20.41 15.35
CA ILE A 43 -15.52 -20.81 13.99
C ILE A 43 -17.05 -20.79 13.85
N VAL A 44 -17.58 -19.65 13.41
CA VAL A 44 -18.92 -19.59 12.85
C VAL A 44 -18.81 -20.21 11.46
N THR A 45 -19.43 -21.37 11.30
CA THR A 45 -19.59 -22.04 10.01
C THR A 45 -20.51 -21.20 9.15
N VAL A 46 -19.93 -20.23 8.44
CA VAL A 46 -20.59 -19.53 7.34
C VAL A 46 -20.63 -20.49 6.16
N GLU A 47 -21.72 -20.48 5.38
CA GLU A 47 -21.83 -21.26 4.15
C GLU A 47 -20.57 -21.09 3.28
N PRO A 48 -20.09 -22.17 2.64
CA PRO A 48 -18.90 -22.08 1.80
C PRO A 48 -19.09 -21.00 0.73
N PRO A 49 -18.05 -20.21 0.40
CA PRO A 49 -18.12 -19.26 -0.69
C PRO A 49 -18.59 -19.98 -1.97
N PRO A 50 -19.32 -19.30 -2.87
CA PRO A 50 -19.78 -19.91 -4.10
C PRO A 50 -18.60 -20.55 -4.83
N GLU A 51 -18.75 -21.83 -5.20
CA GLU A 51 -17.72 -22.58 -5.94
C GLU A 51 -17.28 -21.75 -7.16
N PHE A 52 -16.01 -21.33 -7.16
CA PHE A 52 -15.39 -20.78 -8.35
C PHE A 52 -15.40 -21.89 -9.41
N GLY A 53 -16.19 -21.69 -10.47
CA GLY A 53 -16.19 -22.58 -11.62
C GLY A 53 -14.79 -22.70 -12.23
N PRO A 54 -14.53 -23.71 -13.07
CA PRO A 54 -13.23 -23.88 -13.71
C PRO A 54 -12.85 -22.59 -14.45
N ILE A 55 -11.75 -21.98 -14.03
CA ILE A 55 -11.15 -20.82 -14.67
C ILE A 55 -10.83 -21.23 -16.11
N GLY A 56 -11.62 -20.72 -17.06
CA GLY A 56 -11.31 -20.87 -18.48
C GLY A 56 -9.96 -20.20 -18.80
N PRO A 57 -9.29 -20.56 -19.91
CA PRO A 57 -8.03 -19.91 -20.26
C PRO A 57 -8.23 -18.38 -20.35
N PRO A 58 -7.35 -17.57 -19.73
CA PRO A 58 -7.50 -16.12 -19.72
C PRO A 58 -7.43 -15.60 -21.16
N SER A 59 -8.44 -14.86 -21.59
CA SER A 59 -8.40 -14.10 -22.84
C SER A 59 -8.05 -12.65 -22.52
N GLY A 60 -6.78 -12.37 -22.26
CA GLY A 60 -6.27 -11.01 -22.06
C GLY A 60 -5.05 -10.96 -21.15
N VAL A 61 -4.11 -10.08 -21.45
CA VAL A 61 -3.05 -9.64 -20.52
C VAL A 61 -3.70 -8.66 -19.54
N ALA A 62 -3.42 -8.78 -18.24
CA ALA A 62 -3.96 -7.84 -17.26
C ALA A 62 -3.40 -6.44 -17.54
N THR A 63 -4.26 -5.43 -17.68
CA THR A 63 -3.83 -4.06 -17.97
C THR A 63 -4.77 -3.05 -17.34
N LEU A 64 -4.19 -2.09 -16.62
CA LEU A 64 -4.85 -0.95 -16.01
C LEU A 64 -4.33 0.33 -16.70
N GLU A 65 -4.90 0.65 -17.86
CA GLU A 65 -4.49 1.83 -18.63
C GLU A 65 -4.65 3.14 -17.84
N ARG A 66 -5.66 3.21 -16.97
CA ARG A 66 -5.91 4.33 -16.06
C ARG A 66 -6.39 3.81 -14.71
N VAL A 67 -6.17 4.62 -13.67
CA VAL A 67 -6.64 4.35 -12.31
C VAL A 67 -7.36 5.57 -11.76
N SER A 68 -8.26 5.36 -10.80
CA SER A 68 -8.79 6.45 -10.00
C SER A 68 -7.89 6.64 -8.77
N GLN A 69 -7.44 7.87 -8.53
CA GLN A 69 -6.68 8.25 -7.34
C GLN A 69 -7.41 7.84 -6.06
N THR A 70 -8.71 8.15 -5.99
CA THR A 70 -9.54 7.84 -4.83
C THR A 70 -9.71 6.34 -4.64
N GLU A 71 -10.09 5.61 -5.69
CA GLU A 71 -10.30 4.16 -5.57
C GLU A 71 -9.03 3.43 -5.19
N LEU A 72 -7.91 3.81 -5.80
CA LEU A 72 -6.63 3.16 -5.56
C LEU A 72 -6.13 3.47 -4.13
N SER A 73 -6.33 4.70 -3.66
CA SER A 73 -6.03 5.06 -2.26
C SER A 73 -6.85 4.24 -1.26
N ILE A 74 -8.13 3.99 -1.55
CA ILE A 74 -9.01 3.15 -0.72
C ILE A 74 -8.60 1.68 -0.76
N PHE A 75 -8.35 1.16 -1.96
CA PHE A 75 -7.90 -0.21 -2.16
C PHE A 75 -6.63 -0.49 -1.38
N PHE A 76 -5.69 0.46 -1.41
CA PHE A 76 -4.49 0.39 -0.61
C PHE A 76 -4.80 0.51 0.88
N SER A 77 -5.61 1.49 1.30
CA SER A 77 -5.88 1.74 2.72
C SER A 77 -6.65 0.62 3.45
N GLN A 78 -7.04 -0.49 2.82
CA GLN A 78 -7.97 -1.50 3.37
C GLN A 78 -7.54 -2.97 3.19
N TYR A 79 -8.10 -3.86 4.04
CA TYR A 79 -8.06 -5.32 3.83
C TYR A 79 -8.96 -5.74 2.69
N GLU A 80 -8.51 -6.73 1.92
CA GLU A 80 -9.22 -7.25 0.75
C GLU A 80 -10.55 -7.91 1.10
N ASP A 81 -10.72 -8.33 2.36
CA ASP A 81 -11.96 -8.86 2.92
C ASP A 81 -12.77 -7.82 3.72
N ASP A 82 -12.34 -6.56 3.74
CA ASP A 82 -13.09 -5.48 4.38
C ASP A 82 -14.34 -5.14 3.55
N SER A 83 -15.48 -5.07 4.23
CA SER A 83 -16.75 -4.66 3.63
C SER A 83 -16.75 -3.21 3.15
N ASP A 84 -15.78 -2.41 3.58
CA ASP A 84 -15.64 -1.01 3.20
C ASP A 84 -15.03 -0.80 1.81
N ILE A 85 -14.40 -1.83 1.20
CA ILE A 85 -13.96 -1.77 -0.21
C ILE A 85 -15.15 -2.05 -1.14
N PRO A 86 -15.51 -1.12 -2.06
CA PRO A 86 -16.52 -1.41 -3.07
C PRO A 86 -16.15 -2.63 -3.92
N ALA A 87 -17.11 -3.52 -4.16
CA ALA A 87 -16.85 -4.78 -4.87
C ALA A 87 -16.29 -4.57 -6.30
N ASP A 88 -16.65 -3.48 -6.98
CA ASP A 88 -16.12 -3.11 -8.29
C ASP A 88 -14.68 -2.59 -8.24
N VAL A 89 -14.27 -1.94 -7.14
CA VAL A 89 -12.87 -1.58 -6.85
C VAL A 89 -12.06 -2.83 -6.61
N LEU A 90 -12.54 -3.75 -5.77
CA LEU A 90 -11.89 -5.04 -5.53
C LEU A 90 -11.79 -5.87 -6.82
N GLN A 91 -12.84 -5.89 -7.63
CA GLN A 91 -12.82 -6.52 -8.94
C GLN A 91 -11.77 -5.91 -9.85
N ARG A 92 -11.71 -4.57 -9.95
CA ARG A 92 -10.77 -3.90 -10.86
C ARG A 92 -9.30 -4.14 -10.51
N TYR A 93 -8.95 -4.07 -9.23
CA TYR A 93 -7.54 -4.05 -8.83
C TYR A 93 -7.01 -5.41 -8.35
N LEU A 94 -7.87 -6.39 -8.09
CA LEU A 94 -7.46 -7.66 -7.50
C LEU A 94 -8.14 -8.88 -8.12
N THR A 95 -9.47 -8.90 -8.23
CA THR A 95 -10.23 -10.12 -8.54
C THR A 95 -10.70 -10.24 -10.00
N ASP A 96 -10.31 -9.30 -10.87
CA ASP A 96 -10.48 -9.42 -12.31
C ASP A 96 -9.82 -10.73 -12.80
N PRO A 97 -10.46 -11.53 -13.68
CA PRO A 97 -9.91 -12.81 -14.11
C PRO A 97 -8.51 -12.74 -14.72
N ALA A 98 -8.16 -11.67 -15.45
CA ALA A 98 -6.82 -11.53 -16.02
C ALA A 98 -5.81 -11.16 -14.93
N MET A 99 -6.18 -10.28 -13.99
CA MET A 99 -5.35 -9.95 -12.83
C MET A 99 -5.10 -11.18 -11.95
N MET A 100 -6.15 -11.96 -11.66
CA MET A 100 -6.05 -13.22 -10.91
C MET A 100 -5.14 -14.23 -11.62
N ALA A 101 -5.27 -14.39 -12.93
CA ALA A 101 -4.38 -15.26 -13.69
C ALA A 101 -2.92 -14.81 -13.62
N ALA A 102 -2.64 -13.51 -13.72
CA ALA A 102 -1.30 -12.96 -13.60
C ALA A 102 -0.71 -13.15 -12.19
N GLN A 103 -1.50 -12.91 -11.13
CA GLN A 103 -1.10 -13.12 -9.74
C GLN A 103 -0.75 -14.59 -9.46
N THR A 104 -1.60 -15.50 -9.92
CA THR A 104 -1.37 -16.94 -9.79
C THR A 104 -0.13 -17.39 -10.58
N ALA A 105 0.04 -16.93 -11.82
CA ALA A 105 1.21 -17.26 -12.63
C ALA A 105 2.50 -16.75 -11.98
N MET A 106 2.48 -15.52 -11.45
CA MET A 106 3.62 -14.93 -10.77
C MET A 106 3.99 -15.69 -9.48
N ILE A 107 3.01 -16.16 -8.69
CA ILE A 107 3.31 -16.99 -7.50
C ILE A 107 3.89 -18.36 -7.90
N ASN A 108 3.40 -18.97 -8.98
CA ASN A 108 3.99 -20.18 -9.53
C ASN A 108 5.47 -19.95 -9.93
N ASP A 109 5.78 -18.86 -10.63
CA ASP A 109 7.15 -18.51 -11.01
C ASP A 109 8.06 -18.29 -9.77
N LEU A 110 7.52 -17.70 -8.70
CA LEU A 110 8.25 -17.53 -7.44
C LEU A 110 8.56 -18.87 -6.77
N ILE A 111 7.59 -19.80 -6.76
CA ILE A 111 7.77 -21.16 -6.24
C ILE A 111 8.83 -21.90 -7.05
N ASP A 112 8.70 -21.90 -8.39
CA ASP A 112 9.63 -22.56 -9.30
C ASP A 112 11.06 -22.00 -9.15
N HIS A 113 11.20 -20.68 -9.03
CA HIS A 113 12.48 -20.00 -8.80
C HIS A 113 13.16 -20.50 -7.52
N VAL A 114 12.43 -20.58 -6.40
CA VAL A 114 12.97 -21.08 -5.13
C VAL A 114 13.26 -22.57 -5.20
N GLN A 115 12.41 -23.37 -5.85
CA GLN A 115 12.64 -24.80 -6.06
C GLN A 115 13.90 -25.08 -6.89
N ALA A 116 14.21 -24.20 -7.85
CA ALA A 116 15.44 -24.23 -8.63
C ALA A 116 16.68 -23.75 -7.84
N GLY A 117 16.51 -23.30 -6.59
CA GLY A 117 17.59 -22.78 -5.75
C GLY A 117 17.94 -21.31 -6.02
N GLY A 118 17.03 -20.55 -6.63
CA GLY A 118 17.19 -19.13 -6.88
C GLY A 118 17.31 -18.29 -5.59
N ALA A 119 17.99 -17.14 -5.70
CA ALA A 119 18.13 -16.20 -4.60
C ALA A 119 16.82 -15.42 -4.35
N PRO A 120 16.50 -15.02 -3.11
CA PRO A 120 15.33 -14.18 -2.86
C PRO A 120 15.40 -12.88 -3.67
N LEU A 121 14.28 -12.50 -4.28
CA LEU A 121 14.21 -11.39 -5.22
C LEU A 121 14.31 -10.03 -4.52
N THR A 122 15.03 -9.11 -5.14
CA THR A 122 14.97 -7.68 -4.84
C THR A 122 13.69 -7.05 -5.42
N PRO A 123 13.28 -5.85 -4.99
CA PRO A 123 12.12 -5.15 -5.58
C PRO A 123 12.23 -5.01 -7.10
N GLN A 124 13.44 -4.69 -7.61
CA GLN A 124 13.66 -4.56 -9.04
C GLN A 124 13.43 -5.88 -9.79
N GLU A 125 13.94 -6.99 -9.28
CA GLU A 125 13.77 -8.30 -9.92
C GLU A 125 12.31 -8.76 -9.88
N LEU A 126 11.61 -8.51 -8.77
CA LEU A 126 10.18 -8.80 -8.64
C LEU A 126 9.35 -8.00 -9.67
N TYR A 127 9.66 -6.71 -9.83
CA TYR A 127 9.01 -5.86 -10.83
C TYR A 127 9.24 -6.36 -12.26
N GLN A 128 10.47 -6.78 -12.59
CA GLN A 128 10.77 -7.34 -13.92
C GLN A 128 9.98 -8.63 -14.18
N GLN A 129 9.77 -9.48 -13.17
CA GLN A 129 8.89 -10.63 -13.30
C GLN A 129 7.43 -10.21 -13.52
N ALA A 130 6.91 -9.25 -12.74
CA ALA A 130 5.54 -8.76 -12.90
C ALA A 130 5.27 -8.11 -14.27
N LEU A 131 6.25 -7.42 -14.84
CA LEU A 131 6.17 -6.85 -16.19
C LEU A 131 5.95 -7.92 -17.26
N ALA A 132 6.55 -9.11 -17.11
CA ALA A 132 6.38 -10.21 -18.05
C ALA A 132 4.94 -10.76 -18.08
N HIS A 133 4.12 -10.44 -17.08
CA HIS A 133 2.73 -10.89 -16.96
C HIS A 133 1.68 -9.84 -17.38
N THR A 134 2.06 -8.57 -17.56
CA THR A 134 1.10 -7.46 -17.73
C THR A 134 1.43 -6.50 -18.89
N ASP A 135 2.65 -6.52 -19.44
CA ASP A 135 3.16 -5.60 -20.48
C ASP A 135 2.98 -4.09 -20.17
N ASP A 136 2.49 -3.73 -18.98
CA ASP A 136 2.20 -2.37 -18.55
C ASP A 136 2.88 -2.07 -17.20
N PRO A 137 3.79 -1.08 -17.14
CA PRO A 137 4.52 -0.74 -15.91
C PRO A 137 3.64 -0.48 -14.69
N GLY A 138 2.53 0.26 -14.85
CA GLY A 138 1.65 0.58 -13.73
C GLY A 138 0.91 -0.66 -13.21
N THR A 139 0.49 -1.54 -14.12
CA THR A 139 -0.18 -2.80 -13.77
C THR A 139 0.79 -3.76 -13.10
N ALA A 140 2.05 -3.82 -13.55
CA ALA A 140 3.10 -4.62 -12.92
C ALA A 140 3.35 -4.18 -11.46
N LEU A 141 3.32 -2.87 -11.16
CA LEU A 141 3.46 -2.36 -9.78
C LEU A 141 2.29 -2.81 -8.89
N ILE A 142 1.06 -2.75 -9.39
CA ILE A 142 -0.13 -3.24 -8.67
C ILE A 142 -0.07 -4.76 -8.47
N LEU A 143 0.40 -5.49 -9.48
CA LEU A 143 0.61 -6.94 -9.40
C LEU A 143 1.63 -7.30 -8.32
N CYS A 144 2.78 -6.61 -8.27
CA CYS A 144 3.76 -6.76 -7.20
C CYS A 144 3.16 -6.51 -5.82
N HIS A 145 2.41 -5.39 -5.65
CA HIS A 145 1.71 -5.07 -4.41
C HIS A 145 0.80 -6.23 -3.97
N ASN A 146 -0.07 -6.72 -4.85
CA ASN A 146 -1.06 -7.74 -4.51
C ASN A 146 -0.40 -9.08 -4.13
N VAL A 147 0.61 -9.51 -4.90
CA VAL A 147 1.35 -10.76 -4.61
C VAL A 147 2.09 -10.65 -3.28
N LEU A 148 2.81 -9.56 -3.04
CA LEU A 148 3.53 -9.35 -1.78
C LEU A 148 2.58 -9.32 -0.59
N LYS A 149 1.47 -8.60 -0.71
CA LYS A 149 0.46 -8.49 0.34
C LYS A 149 -0.15 -9.84 0.69
N ALA A 150 -0.54 -10.63 -0.33
CA ALA A 150 -1.03 -11.99 -0.13
C ALA A 150 0.02 -12.87 0.55
N MET A 151 1.28 -12.82 0.12
CA MET A 151 2.35 -13.65 0.67
C MET A 151 2.76 -13.26 2.09
N ALA A 152 2.71 -11.97 2.42
CA ALA A 152 3.00 -11.44 3.75
C ALA A 152 1.90 -11.81 4.75
N ARG A 153 0.63 -11.67 4.37
CA ARG A 153 -0.52 -11.79 5.29
C ARG A 153 -1.14 -13.18 5.30
N GLY A 154 -0.98 -13.97 4.23
CA GLY A 154 -1.60 -15.28 4.08
C GLY A 154 -3.14 -15.24 4.02
N ARG A 155 -3.69 -14.08 3.64
CA ARG A 155 -5.12 -13.79 3.52
C ARG A 155 -5.33 -12.82 2.37
N SER A 156 -5.81 -13.33 1.25
CA SER A 156 -6.20 -12.56 0.07
C SER A 156 -7.15 -13.45 -0.75
N PRO A 157 -8.01 -12.88 -1.60
CA PRO A 157 -8.63 -13.62 -2.71
C PRO A 157 -7.66 -14.42 -3.57
N ILE A 158 -6.37 -14.05 -3.58
CA ILE A 158 -5.29 -14.88 -4.12
C ILE A 158 -5.16 -16.14 -3.24
N PRO A 159 -5.22 -17.36 -3.82
CA PRO A 159 -5.32 -18.61 -3.06
C PRO A 159 -3.99 -19.02 -2.41
N TRP A 160 -3.42 -18.18 -1.54
CA TRP A 160 -2.21 -18.41 -0.76
C TRP A 160 -2.54 -18.35 0.72
N GLU A 161 -2.65 -19.52 1.36
CA GLU A 161 -3.12 -19.65 2.74
C GLU A 161 -2.11 -20.41 3.59
N LYS A 162 -1.82 -19.91 4.80
CA LYS A 162 -1.00 -20.65 5.77
C LYS A 162 -1.86 -21.69 6.49
N THR A 163 -1.67 -22.97 6.20
CA THR A 163 -2.48 -24.06 6.78
C THR A 163 -1.85 -24.71 8.00
N SER A 164 -0.53 -24.62 8.16
CA SER A 164 0.18 -25.14 9.33
C SER A 164 1.43 -24.33 9.65
N GLU A 165 1.74 -24.19 10.94
CA GLU A 165 2.98 -23.56 11.44
C GLU A 165 4.10 -24.56 11.72
N GLN A 166 3.74 -25.79 12.09
CA GLN A 166 4.70 -26.84 12.45
C GLN A 166 4.19 -28.22 11.95
N PRO A 167 4.65 -28.69 10.78
CA PRO A 167 5.58 -28.04 9.85
C PRO A 167 4.98 -26.78 9.23
N LEU A 168 5.83 -25.85 8.76
CA LEU A 168 5.37 -24.65 8.07
C LEU A 168 4.89 -25.03 6.66
N VAL A 169 3.57 -24.95 6.44
CA VAL A 169 2.91 -25.35 5.19
C VAL A 169 1.93 -24.27 4.76
N TYR A 170 1.97 -23.96 3.47
CA TYR A 170 0.99 -23.11 2.80
C TYR A 170 0.20 -23.94 1.79
N LEU A 171 -1.04 -23.56 1.53
CA LEU A 171 -1.87 -24.09 0.46
C LEU A 171 -1.89 -23.07 -0.67
N PHE A 172 -1.54 -23.52 -1.87
CA PHE A 172 -1.61 -22.73 -3.09
C PHE A 172 -2.28 -23.54 -4.21
N GLU A 173 -3.39 -23.03 -4.75
CA GLU A 173 -4.20 -23.73 -5.77
C GLU A 173 -4.56 -25.19 -5.40
N GLY A 174 -4.79 -25.45 -4.11
CA GLY A 174 -5.08 -26.80 -3.59
C GLY A 174 -3.85 -27.70 -3.44
N GLN A 175 -2.64 -27.20 -3.69
CA GLN A 175 -1.38 -27.90 -3.51
C GLN A 175 -0.64 -27.40 -2.26
N GLU A 176 -0.01 -28.32 -1.53
CA GLU A 176 0.80 -27.97 -0.37
C GLU A 176 2.18 -27.47 -0.79
N VAL A 177 2.56 -26.30 -0.26
CA VAL A 177 3.90 -25.73 -0.35
C VAL A 177 4.55 -25.86 1.03
N ASN A 178 5.36 -26.91 1.18
CA ASN A 178 6.01 -27.25 2.44
C ASN A 178 7.40 -26.58 2.55
N ALA A 179 7.61 -25.75 3.57
CA ALA A 179 8.88 -25.06 3.79
C ALA A 179 10.08 -26.00 3.99
N ALA A 180 9.85 -27.22 4.48
CA ALA A 180 10.90 -28.22 4.67
C ALA A 180 11.39 -28.83 3.35
N GLU A 181 10.59 -28.74 2.29
CA GLU A 181 10.87 -29.31 0.96
C GLU A 181 11.48 -28.28 0.01
N LEU A 182 11.29 -26.99 0.29
CA LEU A 182 11.89 -25.91 -0.47
C LEU A 182 13.38 -25.72 -0.10
N PRO A 183 14.28 -25.61 -1.10
CA PRO A 183 15.66 -25.18 -0.87
C PRO A 183 15.72 -23.86 -0.09
N LEU A 184 16.77 -23.70 0.71
CA LEU A 184 17.05 -22.45 1.42
C LEU A 184 18.33 -21.84 0.86
N HIS A 185 18.18 -20.80 0.03
CA HIS A 185 19.31 -20.03 -0.46
C HIS A 185 20.06 -19.35 0.71
N PRO A 186 21.39 -19.15 0.65
CA PRO A 186 22.15 -18.49 1.73
C PRO A 186 21.66 -17.09 2.11
N ASP A 187 21.09 -16.37 1.15
CA ASP A 187 20.56 -15.00 1.36
C ASP A 187 19.10 -14.99 1.86
N ALA A 188 18.45 -16.16 1.94
CA ALA A 188 17.08 -16.29 2.43
C ALA A 188 17.01 -16.26 3.97
N ALA A 189 15.81 -16.04 4.49
CA ALA A 189 15.50 -16.21 5.90
C ALA A 189 14.29 -17.12 6.11
N THR A 190 14.27 -17.80 7.26
CA THR A 190 13.19 -18.72 7.66
C THR A 190 12.15 -18.08 8.59
N THR A 191 12.38 -16.83 8.99
CA THR A 191 11.54 -16.10 9.93
C THR A 191 11.17 -14.74 9.35
N GLY A 192 9.91 -14.39 9.55
CA GLY A 192 9.31 -13.11 9.26
C GLY A 192 9.50 -12.07 10.36
N SER A 193 8.65 -11.05 10.33
CA SER A 193 8.53 -10.05 11.40
C SER A 193 8.27 -10.73 12.76
N ARG A 194 8.79 -10.11 13.82
CA ARG A 194 8.65 -10.60 15.22
C ARG A 194 9.14 -12.05 15.43
N GLY A 195 9.99 -12.55 14.55
CA GLY A 195 10.62 -13.87 14.65
C GLY A 195 9.70 -15.05 14.32
N GLN A 196 8.53 -14.82 13.73
CA GLN A 196 7.59 -15.90 13.40
C GLN A 196 8.03 -16.70 12.17
N PRO A 197 7.80 -18.03 12.11
CA PRO A 197 8.07 -18.80 10.89
C PRO A 197 7.24 -18.28 9.70
N SER A 198 7.93 -18.00 8.59
CA SER A 198 7.33 -17.47 7.36
C SER A 198 8.09 -17.95 6.13
N LEU A 199 7.39 -18.16 5.02
CA LEU A 199 8.03 -18.40 3.71
C LEU A 199 8.44 -17.10 3.00
N PHE A 200 7.97 -15.93 3.46
CA PHE A 200 8.12 -14.65 2.76
C PHE A 200 9.58 -14.34 2.36
N TYR A 201 10.51 -14.38 3.33
CA TYR A 201 11.93 -14.11 3.07
C TYR A 201 12.72 -15.27 2.44
N ARG A 202 12.03 -16.33 1.99
CA ARG A 202 12.60 -17.26 1.01
C ARG A 202 12.40 -16.75 -0.41
N PHE A 203 11.34 -16.00 -0.64
CA PHE A 203 11.01 -15.42 -1.94
C PHE A 203 11.58 -14.02 -2.12
N PHE A 204 11.65 -13.23 -1.04
CA PHE A 204 12.01 -11.80 -1.11
C PHE A 204 13.24 -11.46 -0.27
N SER A 205 14.10 -10.57 -0.79
CA SER A 205 15.43 -10.27 -0.27
C SER A 205 15.40 -9.49 1.05
N PRO A 206 15.68 -10.11 2.20
CA PRO A 206 15.61 -9.40 3.48
C PRO A 206 16.63 -8.26 3.62
N THR A 207 17.64 -8.18 2.75
CA THR A 207 18.64 -7.11 2.73
C THR A 207 18.20 -5.90 1.90
N ALA A 208 17.18 -6.04 1.04
CA ALA A 208 16.75 -4.96 0.15
C ALA A 208 15.92 -3.89 0.87
N LEU A 209 14.91 -4.32 1.64
CA LEU A 209 14.03 -3.44 2.44
C LEU A 209 14.15 -3.69 3.96
N GLY A 210 14.68 -4.84 4.38
CA GLY A 210 14.83 -5.19 5.80
C GLY A 210 13.97 -6.40 6.20
N ARG A 211 13.86 -6.62 7.51
CA ARG A 211 13.11 -7.72 8.14
C ARG A 211 12.16 -7.26 9.26
N TYR A 212 11.93 -5.95 9.37
CA TYR A 212 11.14 -5.38 10.47
C TYR A 212 9.66 -5.70 10.29
N ASP A 213 9.12 -5.42 9.12
CA ASP A 213 7.77 -5.77 8.71
C ASP A 213 7.76 -6.28 7.26
N GLU A 214 7.07 -7.39 6.98
CA GLU A 214 6.76 -7.77 5.60
C GLU A 214 5.87 -6.72 4.90
N GLY A 215 5.16 -5.89 5.68
CA GLY A 215 4.44 -4.68 5.29
C GLY A 215 5.21 -3.76 4.35
N ASP A 216 6.47 -3.49 4.71
CA ASP A 216 7.35 -2.56 4.01
C ASP A 216 7.43 -2.85 2.49
N TRP A 217 7.31 -4.12 2.12
CA TRP A 217 7.39 -4.56 0.73
C TRP A 217 6.19 -4.17 -0.11
N TYR A 218 4.97 -4.46 0.34
CA TYR A 218 3.82 -4.10 -0.48
C TYR A 218 3.55 -2.59 -0.42
N HIS A 219 3.92 -1.88 0.67
CA HIS A 219 3.88 -0.41 0.70
C HIS A 219 4.88 0.21 -0.27
N TYR A 220 6.08 -0.36 -0.43
CA TYR A 220 7.02 0.09 -1.47
C TYR A 220 6.37 0.10 -2.87
N PHE A 221 5.63 -0.96 -3.22
CA PHE A 221 4.98 -1.04 -4.55
C PHE A 221 3.70 -0.22 -4.67
N LEU A 222 2.99 -0.02 -3.57
CA LEU A 222 1.91 0.96 -3.47
C LEU A 222 2.41 2.35 -3.83
N GLU A 223 3.48 2.80 -3.19
CA GLU A 223 4.03 4.14 -3.41
C GLU A 223 4.66 4.29 -4.79
N ALA A 224 5.24 3.22 -5.31
CA ALA A 224 5.67 3.18 -6.69
C ALA A 224 4.49 3.33 -7.66
N ALA A 225 3.38 2.62 -7.43
CA ALA A 225 2.21 2.68 -8.30
C ALA A 225 1.58 4.09 -8.29
N THR A 226 1.39 4.69 -7.11
CA THR A 226 0.78 6.02 -6.95
C THR A 226 1.63 7.09 -7.64
N ALA A 227 2.95 7.07 -7.40
CA ALA A 227 3.88 7.98 -8.04
C ALA A 227 3.89 7.81 -9.58
N TYR A 228 3.93 6.57 -10.09
CA TYR A 228 3.91 6.28 -11.51
C TYR A 228 2.62 6.77 -12.20
N TYR A 229 1.45 6.41 -11.68
CA TYR A 229 0.17 6.79 -12.28
C TYR A 229 -0.07 8.30 -12.22
N GLY A 230 0.34 8.95 -11.13
CA GLY A 230 0.31 10.41 -11.03
C GLY A 230 1.26 11.09 -12.03
N ALA A 231 2.50 10.63 -12.12
CA ALA A 231 3.52 11.21 -13.00
C ALA A 231 3.24 11.04 -14.50
N THR A 232 2.57 9.95 -14.88
CA THR A 232 2.18 9.68 -16.27
C THR A 232 0.85 10.34 -16.66
N GLY A 233 0.13 10.97 -15.73
CA GLY A 233 -1.22 11.50 -15.97
C GLY A 233 -2.27 10.41 -16.24
N ARG A 234 -1.95 9.17 -15.85
CA ARG A 234 -2.84 7.99 -15.96
C ARG A 234 -3.71 7.81 -14.72
N ALA A 235 -3.52 8.63 -13.69
CA ALA A 235 -4.47 8.80 -12.60
C ALA A 235 -5.53 9.85 -12.96
N ASP A 236 -6.80 9.46 -12.87
CA ASP A 236 -7.91 10.39 -12.73
C ASP A 236 -8.05 10.77 -11.25
N THR A 237 -8.25 12.04 -10.91
CA THR A 237 -8.35 12.48 -9.51
C THR A 237 -9.54 11.87 -8.76
N GLY A 238 -10.41 11.10 -9.44
CA GLY A 238 -11.76 10.83 -8.98
C GLY A 238 -12.59 12.10 -9.06
N GLY A 239 -13.86 11.98 -9.47
CA GLY A 239 -14.80 13.08 -9.23
C GLY A 239 -15.15 13.11 -7.74
N PRO A 240 -15.45 14.27 -7.14
CA PRO A 240 -16.04 14.29 -5.81
C PRO A 240 -17.35 13.52 -5.89
N GLY A 241 -17.39 12.33 -5.29
CA GLY A 241 -18.67 11.69 -5.03
C GLY A 241 -19.48 12.61 -4.11
N LEU A 242 -20.80 12.59 -4.26
CA LEU A 242 -21.71 13.35 -3.41
C LEU A 242 -22.30 12.38 -2.37
N GLY A 243 -21.56 12.07 -1.30
CA GLY A 243 -21.99 11.11 -0.27
C GLY A 243 -21.22 11.20 1.06
N PHE A 244 -21.82 10.67 2.14
CA PHE A 244 -21.20 10.46 3.46
C PHE A 244 -20.89 8.96 3.62
N ASP A 245 -20.12 8.39 2.71
CA ASP A 245 -19.62 7.01 2.83
C ASP A 245 -18.08 7.01 2.94
N TYR A 246 -17.52 5.86 3.36
CA TYR A 246 -16.09 5.63 3.57
C TYR A 246 -15.22 6.19 2.43
N TYR A 247 -15.68 6.02 1.19
CA TYR A 247 -15.00 6.45 -0.03
C TYR A 247 -14.64 7.94 -0.01
N HIS A 248 -15.52 8.76 0.56
CA HIS A 248 -15.37 10.21 0.61
C HIS A 248 -14.48 10.66 1.75
N VAL A 249 -14.46 9.92 2.85
CA VAL A 249 -13.66 10.27 4.03
C VAL A 249 -12.18 10.02 3.73
N VAL A 250 -11.85 8.86 3.15
CA VAL A 250 -10.47 8.55 2.74
C VAL A 250 -10.06 9.40 1.54
N GLY A 251 -10.88 9.47 0.49
CA GLY A 251 -10.60 10.29 -0.68
C GLY A 251 -10.40 11.77 -0.34
N GLY A 252 -11.29 12.33 0.48
CA GLY A 252 -11.19 13.72 0.93
C GLY A 252 -9.95 13.97 1.79
N ALA A 253 -9.59 13.05 2.70
CA ALA A 253 -8.37 13.18 3.50
C ALA A 253 -7.10 13.14 2.65
N VAL A 254 -7.02 12.23 1.68
CA VAL A 254 -5.89 12.13 0.75
C VAL A 254 -5.78 13.40 -0.11
N ASP A 255 -6.88 13.83 -0.73
CA ASP A 255 -6.90 15.04 -1.57
C ASP A 255 -6.54 16.30 -0.77
N ASP A 256 -7.08 16.43 0.45
CA ASP A 256 -6.76 17.54 1.34
C ASP A 256 -5.27 17.53 1.73
N THR A 257 -4.70 16.37 2.06
CA THR A 257 -3.26 16.24 2.37
C THR A 257 -2.40 16.58 1.15
N ILE A 258 -2.73 16.04 -0.03
CA ILE A 258 -2.03 16.38 -1.30
C ILE A 258 -2.02 17.89 -1.53
N ASN A 259 -3.15 18.56 -1.30
CA ASN A 259 -3.28 20.00 -1.48
C ASN A 259 -2.50 20.79 -0.44
N GLN A 260 -2.45 20.35 0.81
CA GLN A 260 -1.65 20.99 1.87
C GLN A 260 -0.14 20.82 1.65
N MET A 261 0.29 19.69 1.08
CA MET A 261 1.69 19.45 0.69
C MET A 261 2.15 20.30 -0.51
N ARG A 262 1.25 21.05 -1.15
CA ARG A 262 1.60 21.87 -2.31
C ARG A 262 2.42 23.09 -1.91
N ASP A 263 3.71 23.06 -2.19
CA ASP A 263 4.56 24.25 -2.15
C ASP A 263 4.39 25.12 -3.42
N SER A 264 4.23 26.44 -3.22
CA SER A 264 4.20 27.45 -4.30
C SER A 264 5.53 27.67 -5.01
N GLY A 265 6.64 27.20 -4.42
CA GLY A 265 7.98 27.25 -4.99
C GLY A 265 8.24 26.21 -6.07
N TYR A 266 7.37 25.20 -6.21
CA TYR A 266 7.49 24.15 -7.23
C TYR A 266 6.42 24.27 -8.31
N GLU A 267 6.79 23.94 -9.55
CA GLU A 267 5.82 23.84 -10.64
C GLU A 267 4.89 22.64 -10.42
N ASP A 268 3.60 22.84 -10.66
CA ASP A 268 2.57 21.80 -10.48
C ASP A 268 2.53 20.82 -11.67
N THR A 269 3.61 20.08 -11.83
CA THR A 269 3.79 19.06 -12.87
C THR A 269 3.10 17.74 -12.50
N PRO A 270 2.80 16.86 -13.48
CA PRO A 270 2.32 15.51 -13.20
C PRO A 270 3.23 14.73 -12.24
N ALA A 271 4.55 14.83 -12.41
CA ALA A 271 5.53 14.17 -11.55
C ALA A 271 5.42 14.63 -10.09
N TYR A 272 5.32 15.94 -9.87
CA TYR A 272 5.14 16.51 -8.53
C TYR A 272 3.79 16.13 -7.92
N ARG A 273 2.73 15.98 -8.73
CA ARG A 273 1.44 15.47 -8.27
C ARG A 273 1.51 14.00 -7.83
N GLY A 274 2.17 13.14 -8.63
CA GLY A 274 2.42 11.76 -8.27
C GLY A 274 3.24 11.64 -6.98
N TRP A 275 4.29 12.45 -6.85
CA TRP A 275 5.10 12.55 -5.62
C TRP A 275 4.26 12.92 -4.40
N ARG A 276 3.44 13.97 -4.50
CA ARG A 276 2.57 14.41 -3.39
C ARG A 276 1.49 13.38 -3.06
N TRP A 277 0.97 12.67 -4.05
CA TRP A 277 0.00 11.60 -3.80
C TRP A 277 0.62 10.46 -2.99
N ALA A 278 1.79 9.97 -3.41
CA ALA A 278 2.52 8.96 -2.67
C ALA A 278 2.85 9.44 -1.23
N ASN A 279 3.46 10.61 -1.12
CA ASN A 279 3.80 11.22 0.16
C ASN A 279 2.56 11.42 1.06
N ALA A 280 1.40 11.78 0.51
CA ALA A 280 0.18 11.92 1.28
C ALA A 280 -0.31 10.61 1.89
N LEU A 281 -0.20 9.48 1.18
CA LEU A 281 -0.59 8.17 1.70
C LEU A 281 0.33 7.75 2.85
N SER A 282 1.65 7.76 2.61
CA SER A 282 2.64 7.54 3.67
C SER A 282 2.44 8.48 4.87
N PHE A 283 2.19 9.76 4.64
CA PHE A 283 2.04 10.73 5.73
C PHE A 283 0.82 10.43 6.58
N LEU A 284 -0.31 10.11 5.94
CA LEU A 284 -1.54 9.78 6.64
C LEU A 284 -1.36 8.51 7.47
N GLU A 285 -0.79 7.46 6.88
CA GLU A 285 -0.49 6.21 7.60
C GLU A 285 0.31 6.48 8.89
N GLU A 286 1.45 7.14 8.75
CA GLU A 286 2.38 7.40 9.85
C GLU A 286 1.79 8.32 10.93
N ALA A 287 1.04 9.33 10.50
CA ALA A 287 0.43 10.32 11.38
C ALA A 287 -0.60 9.66 12.31
N PHE A 288 -1.38 8.72 11.79
CA PHE A 288 -2.40 8.00 12.56
C PHE A 288 -1.79 6.84 13.37
N TYR A 289 -1.00 5.98 12.76
CA TYR A 289 -0.51 4.76 13.41
C TYR A 289 0.59 5.01 14.43
N GLY A 290 1.55 5.88 14.13
CA GLY A 290 2.58 6.22 15.09
C GLY A 290 2.01 6.89 16.34
N THR A 291 0.86 7.59 16.22
CA THR A 291 0.17 8.22 17.35
C THR A 291 -0.68 7.23 18.16
N ASP A 292 -1.42 6.33 17.51
CA ASP A 292 -2.44 5.50 18.18
C ASP A 292 -1.95 4.13 18.66
N PHE A 293 -0.87 3.58 18.10
CA PHE A 293 -0.31 2.27 18.50
C PHE A 293 1.02 2.34 19.25
N GLY A 294 1.41 3.55 19.68
CA GLY A 294 2.67 3.74 20.41
C GLY A 294 3.91 3.56 19.53
N GLY A 295 3.79 3.83 18.23
CA GLY A 295 4.91 3.85 17.30
C GLY A 295 5.91 4.94 17.66
N THR A 296 7.10 4.86 17.07
CA THR A 296 8.20 5.81 17.36
C THR A 296 8.52 6.68 16.15
N GLN A 297 9.12 7.85 16.37
CA GLN A 297 9.62 8.68 15.27
C GLN A 297 10.69 7.96 14.43
N GLU A 298 11.43 7.04 15.04
CA GLU A 298 12.43 6.23 14.34
C GLU A 298 11.79 5.24 13.38
N GLU A 299 10.71 4.58 13.81
CA GLU A 299 9.88 3.68 13.00
C GLU A 299 9.25 4.44 11.83
N ALA A 300 8.60 5.57 12.11
CA ALA A 300 8.00 6.40 11.07
C ALA A 300 9.02 6.94 10.06
N GLY A 301 10.21 7.33 10.54
CA GLY A 301 11.29 7.74 9.66
C GLY A 301 11.88 6.60 8.83
N ARG A 302 11.79 5.35 9.30
CA ARG A 302 12.24 4.14 8.59
C ARG A 302 11.26 3.76 7.51
N GLU A 303 9.98 3.62 7.83
CA GLU A 303 8.92 3.26 6.88
C GLU A 303 8.76 4.33 5.81
N ALA A 304 8.75 5.61 6.17
CA ALA A 304 8.78 6.70 5.21
C ALA A 304 9.97 6.65 4.24
N ARG A 305 11.14 6.11 4.63
CA ARG A 305 12.25 5.90 3.68
C ARG A 305 11.94 4.80 2.68
N ASP A 306 11.32 3.71 3.08
CA ASP A 306 10.94 2.63 2.16
C ASP A 306 9.79 3.07 1.23
N HIS A 307 8.82 3.83 1.74
CA HIS A 307 7.77 4.48 0.96
C HIS A 307 8.35 5.45 -0.07
N MET A 308 9.26 6.33 0.35
CA MET A 308 9.96 7.26 -0.55
C MET A 308 10.78 6.51 -1.61
N ARG A 309 11.45 5.41 -1.28
CA ARG A 309 12.16 4.56 -2.26
C ARG A 309 11.20 3.98 -3.30
N GLY A 310 10.01 3.56 -2.87
CA GLY A 310 8.93 3.13 -3.75
C GLY A 310 8.51 4.25 -4.70
N ALA A 311 8.21 5.43 -4.17
CA ALA A 311 7.83 6.60 -4.95
C ALA A 311 8.91 7.03 -5.96
N ILE A 312 10.19 7.05 -5.55
CA ILE A 312 11.33 7.31 -6.45
C ILE A 312 11.36 6.29 -7.59
N PHE A 313 11.17 5.01 -7.27
CA PHE A 313 11.13 3.95 -8.27
C PHE A 313 9.99 4.17 -9.27
N GLY A 314 8.77 4.43 -8.79
CA GLY A 314 7.62 4.77 -9.63
C GLY A 314 7.84 5.97 -10.54
N LEU A 315 8.42 7.06 -10.02
CA LEU A 315 8.79 8.25 -10.81
C LEU A 315 9.83 7.92 -11.88
N SER A 316 10.85 7.11 -11.55
CA SER A 316 11.89 6.72 -12.49
C SER A 316 11.33 5.94 -13.69
N LEU A 317 10.34 5.07 -13.44
CA LEU A 317 9.62 4.35 -14.49
C LEU A 317 8.80 5.29 -15.39
N ALA A 318 8.34 6.41 -14.84
CA ALA A 318 7.68 7.48 -15.58
C ALA A 318 8.64 8.46 -16.27
N GLY A 319 9.97 8.30 -16.10
CA GLY A 319 11.00 9.13 -16.71
C GLY A 319 11.32 10.43 -15.96
N TYR A 320 11.04 10.47 -14.65
CA TYR A 320 11.31 11.64 -13.80
C TYR A 320 12.27 11.30 -12.66
N GLU A 321 13.00 12.31 -12.21
CA GLU A 321 13.80 12.27 -10.98
C GLU A 321 13.02 12.92 -9.83
N ALA A 322 13.24 12.47 -8.60
CA ALA A 322 12.66 13.07 -7.41
C ALA A 322 13.59 14.16 -6.86
N ASP A 323 13.16 15.42 -6.89
CA ASP A 323 13.89 16.58 -6.35
C ASP A 323 13.10 17.35 -5.27
N TRP A 324 11.92 16.85 -4.90
CA TRP A 324 11.05 17.44 -3.89
C TRP A 324 11.28 16.81 -2.51
N PRO A 325 11.09 17.57 -1.42
CA PRO A 325 11.15 16.99 -0.08
C PRO A 325 10.04 15.95 0.14
N TRP A 326 10.37 14.89 0.86
CA TRP A 326 9.41 13.95 1.41
C TRP A 326 9.04 14.38 2.82
N LEU A 327 7.75 14.37 3.17
CA LEU A 327 7.29 14.86 4.46
C LEU A 327 6.98 13.65 5.35
N VAL A 328 7.54 13.62 6.54
CA VAL A 328 7.31 12.57 7.54
C VAL A 328 6.59 13.21 8.71
N PRO A 329 5.42 12.73 9.13
CA PRO A 329 4.74 13.33 10.26
C PRO A 329 5.57 13.18 11.53
N ARG A 330 5.49 14.19 12.39
CA ARG A 330 5.95 14.07 13.76
C ARG A 330 4.93 13.23 14.52
N ILE A 331 5.38 12.15 15.14
CA ILE A 331 4.47 11.29 15.90
C ILE A 331 3.80 12.07 17.03
N GLY A 332 2.49 11.90 17.17
CA GLY A 332 1.66 12.65 18.13
C GLY A 332 1.28 14.07 17.71
N SER A 333 1.67 14.51 16.51
CA SER A 333 1.27 15.83 15.98
C SER A 333 -0.08 15.80 15.24
N ALA A 334 -0.57 14.62 14.88
CA ALA A 334 -1.89 14.43 14.31
C ALA A 334 -2.98 14.73 15.36
N SER A 335 -3.93 15.59 15.02
CA SER A 335 -5.09 15.84 15.86
C SER A 335 -6.18 14.80 15.59
N SER A 336 -6.98 14.46 16.61
CA SER A 336 -8.19 13.62 16.47
C SER A 336 -9.28 14.19 15.55
N THR A 337 -9.01 15.25 14.78
CA THR A 337 -9.98 15.94 13.91
C THR A 337 -9.50 16.14 12.48
N GLY A 338 -8.33 15.62 12.13
CA GLY A 338 -7.71 15.77 10.81
C GLY A 338 -6.20 15.93 10.89
N VAL A 339 -5.54 15.65 9.76
CA VAL A 339 -4.10 15.80 9.59
C VAL A 339 -3.82 17.16 8.94
N ASP A 340 -3.26 18.08 9.73
CA ASP A 340 -2.77 19.39 9.27
C ASP A 340 -1.30 19.24 8.89
N VAL A 341 -0.97 19.49 7.62
CA VAL A 341 0.42 19.48 7.14
C VAL A 341 0.97 20.89 7.28
N SER A 342 1.49 21.18 8.47
CA SER A 342 2.17 22.44 8.79
C SER A 342 3.63 22.16 9.12
N GLU A 343 4.53 23.13 8.97
CA GLU A 343 5.96 22.93 9.28
C GLU A 343 6.22 22.44 10.72
N ALA A 344 5.26 22.64 11.64
CA ALA A 344 5.34 22.16 13.01
C ALA A 344 4.98 20.67 13.16
N THR A 345 4.32 20.07 12.17
CA THR A 345 3.77 18.70 12.24
C THR A 345 4.58 17.69 11.43
N TYR A 346 5.69 18.10 10.79
CA TYR A 346 6.52 17.19 10.01
C TYR A 346 8.03 17.39 10.15
N GLU A 347 8.76 16.38 9.70
CA GLU A 347 10.17 16.37 9.35
C GLU A 347 10.30 16.17 7.83
N THR A 348 11.38 16.68 7.25
CA THR A 348 11.65 16.49 5.81
C THR A 348 12.75 15.47 5.62
N LEU A 349 12.53 14.53 4.70
CA LEU A 349 13.60 13.70 4.15
C LEU A 349 13.97 14.24 2.76
N ASP A 350 15.27 14.31 2.50
CA ASP A 350 15.81 14.67 1.20
C ASP A 350 16.00 13.38 0.39
N PRO A 351 15.35 13.24 -0.79
CA PRO A 351 15.50 12.05 -1.63
C PRO A 351 16.96 11.76 -2.01
N ALA A 352 17.83 12.77 -2.08
CA ALA A 352 19.26 12.60 -2.38
C ALA A 352 20.04 11.90 -1.24
N THR A 353 19.45 11.78 -0.05
CA THR A 353 20.08 11.14 1.13
C THR A 353 19.70 9.68 1.30
N VAL A 354 18.82 9.16 0.43
CA VAL A 354 18.33 7.79 0.50
C VAL A 354 19.29 6.86 -0.23
N PRO A 355 19.89 5.86 0.45
CA PRO A 355 20.76 4.88 -0.23
C PRO A 355 19.97 4.09 -1.28
N GLU A 356 20.61 3.75 -2.40
CA GLU A 356 20.03 2.90 -3.44
C GLU A 356 19.74 1.44 -2.99
N GLY A 357 20.03 1.06 -1.73
CA GLY A 357 19.70 -0.24 -1.17
C GLY A 357 20.02 -0.39 0.32
N GLY A 358 19.09 -1.03 1.05
CA GLY A 358 19.25 -1.62 2.39
C GLY A 358 19.67 -0.72 3.55
N SER A 359 18.92 -0.72 4.65
CA SER A 359 19.45 -0.25 5.95
C SER A 359 20.71 -1.06 6.34
N PRO A 360 21.69 -0.45 7.03
CA PRO A 360 22.96 -1.10 7.39
C PRO A 360 22.82 -2.36 8.25
#